data_AF-A0A7C6YLQ1-F1
#
_entry.id   AF-A0A7C6YLQ1-F1
#
_cell.length_a   1.000
_cell.length_b   1.000
_cell.length_c   1.000
_cell.angle_alpha   90.00
_cell.angle_beta   90.00
_cell.angle_gamma   90.00
#
_symmetry.space_group_name_H-M   'P 1'
#
loop_
_entity.id
_entity.type
_entity.pdbx_description
1 polymer ?
#
loop_
_entity_poly.entity_id
_entity_poly.type
_entity_poly.pdbx_seq_one_letter_code
_entity_poly.pdbx_strand_id
1 'polypeptide(L)'
;MGLRDRLSRALNQHTIYKTILADKQPPSPYLYKLREEVKHEVREQLATMSREEKKIWQEQHREGKKLIYETLEKLKDFKRERANEYFSIDNLDVINHEIYNTETQLQGELFNKLRRAFVGKPYDREREMAINTFELEIGELSRRWKKVRELFVEHAKLKDLVHHPEKIAKASCCCLGMHVTKRDLDRLIYLEKKYFSDSPLEKYLAPIKEIVSQNEKMQLEVYKQWTQRERYQQDNAPREPLLHKTNRALQNKVQDNNKTEGIKERSGAREEKLISVRG
;
A
#
# COMPACT_ATOMS: atom_id res chain seq x y z
N MET A 1 32.32 9.93 3.45
CA MET A 1 31.16 10.30 4.28
C MET A 1 30.09 9.23 4.16
N GLY A 2 29.89 8.43 5.20
CA GLY A 2 28.98 7.28 5.20
C GLY A 2 27.51 7.68 5.35
N LEU A 3 26.58 6.78 5.01
CA LEU A 3 25.13 6.96 5.22
C LEU A 3 24.79 7.28 6.70
N ARG A 4 25.56 6.69 7.63
CA ARG A 4 25.50 6.93 9.09
C ARG A 4 25.79 8.39 9.47
N ASP A 5 26.76 9.03 8.83
CA ASP A 5 27.18 10.42 9.15
C ASP A 5 26.15 11.46 8.66
N ARG A 6 25.30 11.08 7.70
CA ARG A 6 24.21 11.94 7.22
C ARG A 6 22.94 11.82 8.07
N LEU A 7 22.78 10.70 8.76
CA LEU A 7 21.61 10.37 9.58
C LEU A 7 21.72 10.86 11.04
N SER A 8 22.91 11.28 11.49
CA SER A 8 23.16 11.71 12.88
C SER A 8 23.02 13.21 13.14
N ARG A 9 22.67 14.03 12.13
CA ARG A 9 22.40 15.45 12.37
C ARG A 9 21.02 15.57 13.00
N ALA A 10 20.98 16.04 14.23
CA ALA A 10 19.74 16.46 14.89
C ALA A 10 18.94 17.33 13.90
N LEU A 11 17.66 16.99 13.75
CA LEU A 11 16.79 17.72 12.86
C LEU A 11 16.71 19.18 13.34
N ASN A 12 17.04 20.11 12.47
CA ASN A 12 17.00 21.54 12.78
C ASN A 12 15.94 22.20 11.90
N GLN A 13 15.13 23.08 12.48
CA GLN A 13 14.17 23.93 11.77
C GLN A 13 14.77 24.54 10.49
N HIS A 14 16.02 25.01 10.52
CA HIS A 14 16.65 25.64 9.35
C HIS A 14 16.90 24.68 8.18
N THR A 15 17.11 23.40 8.47
CA THR A 15 17.44 22.36 7.49
C THR A 15 16.25 21.46 7.14
N ILE A 16 15.07 21.69 7.72
CA ILE A 16 13.93 20.77 7.64
C ILE A 16 13.50 20.43 6.20
N TYR A 17 13.43 21.43 5.31
CA TYR A 17 13.14 21.20 3.89
C TYR A 17 14.19 20.33 3.22
N LYS A 18 15.48 20.63 3.49
CA LYS A 18 16.58 19.84 2.96
C LYS A 18 16.47 18.40 3.41
N THR A 19 16.12 18.14 4.67
CA THR A 19 15.94 16.78 5.18
C THR A 19 14.75 16.08 4.51
N ILE A 20 13.58 16.72 4.46
CA ILE A 20 12.37 16.16 3.84
C ILE A 20 12.63 15.83 2.36
N LEU A 21 13.26 16.75 1.64
CA LEU A 21 13.51 16.64 0.20
C LEU A 21 14.82 15.92 -0.15
N ALA A 22 15.60 15.43 0.83
CA ALA A 22 16.90 14.79 0.60
C ALA A 22 16.83 13.41 -0.06
N ASP A 23 15.69 12.72 0.03
CA ASP A 23 15.57 11.33 -0.41
C ASP A 23 15.82 11.21 -1.92
N LYS A 24 16.79 10.36 -2.27
CA LYS A 24 16.99 9.92 -3.67
C LYS A 24 15.92 8.94 -4.14
N GLN A 25 15.16 8.37 -3.21
CA GLN A 25 14.00 7.51 -3.46
C GLN A 25 12.79 8.10 -2.72
N PRO A 26 12.16 9.15 -3.26
CA PRO A 26 10.96 9.71 -2.67
C PRO A 26 9.83 8.66 -2.64
N PRO A 27 8.80 8.87 -1.81
CA PRO A 27 7.71 7.91 -1.64
C PRO A 27 6.92 7.62 -2.93
N SER A 28 7.14 8.39 -3.99
CA SER A 28 6.63 8.12 -5.34
C SER A 28 7.66 8.51 -6.42
N PRO A 29 7.84 7.71 -7.48
CA PRO A 29 8.67 8.07 -8.64
C PRO A 29 8.30 9.43 -9.26
N TYR A 30 7.00 9.79 -9.23
CA TYR A 30 6.50 11.07 -9.71
C TYR A 30 7.11 12.26 -8.93
N LEU A 31 7.27 12.11 -7.61
CA LEU A 31 7.83 13.15 -6.76
C LEU A 31 9.33 13.38 -7.01
N TYR A 32 10.06 12.39 -7.53
CA TYR A 32 11.48 12.58 -7.86
C TYR A 32 11.65 13.57 -9.02
N LYS A 33 10.92 13.33 -10.11
CA LYS A 33 10.96 14.21 -11.29
C LYS A 33 10.47 15.61 -10.93
N LEU A 34 9.37 15.69 -10.18
CA LEU A 34 8.81 16.94 -9.70
C LEU A 34 9.81 17.72 -8.82
N ARG A 35 10.62 17.06 -7.98
CA ARG A 35 11.64 17.74 -7.15
C ARG A 35 12.71 18.46 -7.95
N GLU A 36 13.20 17.84 -9.01
CA GLU A 36 14.23 18.47 -9.85
C GLU A 36 13.65 19.63 -10.67
N GLU A 37 12.40 19.49 -11.15
CA GLU A 37 11.66 20.57 -11.80
C GLU A 37 11.47 21.76 -10.85
N VAL A 38 11.00 21.52 -9.63
CA VAL A 38 10.77 22.59 -8.63
C VAL A 38 12.06 23.32 -8.27
N LYS A 39 13.19 22.62 -8.14
CA LYS A 39 14.48 23.28 -7.90
C LYS A 39 14.87 24.26 -8.99
N HIS A 40 14.59 23.91 -10.25
CA HIS A 40 14.87 24.79 -11.38
C HIS A 40 13.97 26.01 -11.36
N GLU A 41 12.65 25.78 -11.25
CA GLU A 41 11.65 26.85 -11.23
C GLU A 41 11.86 27.83 -10.09
N VAL A 42 12.19 27.35 -8.89
CA VAL A 42 12.46 28.23 -7.74
C VAL A 42 13.66 29.12 -8.01
N ARG A 43 14.71 28.62 -8.68
CA ARG A 43 15.87 29.45 -9.05
C ARG A 43 15.50 30.52 -10.05
N GLU A 44 14.69 30.18 -11.06
CA GLU A 44 14.23 31.14 -12.07
C GLU A 44 13.30 32.20 -11.47
N GLN A 45 12.34 31.81 -10.63
CA GLN A 45 11.46 32.72 -9.89
C GLN A 45 12.28 33.67 -9.00
N LEU A 46 13.24 33.13 -8.25
CA LEU A 46 14.11 33.96 -7.42
C LEU A 46 15.00 34.89 -8.25
N ALA A 47 15.37 34.55 -9.49
CA ALA A 47 16.16 35.45 -10.33
C ALA A 47 15.36 36.69 -10.73
N THR A 48 14.06 36.54 -11.01
CA THR A 48 13.19 37.60 -11.54
C THR A 48 12.48 38.41 -10.46
N MET A 49 12.35 37.90 -9.23
CA MET A 49 11.73 38.62 -8.12
C MET A 49 12.48 39.91 -7.73
N SER A 50 11.71 40.96 -7.42
CA SER A 50 12.18 42.17 -6.76
C SER A 50 12.75 41.89 -5.36
N ARG A 51 13.41 42.89 -4.76
CA ARG A 51 14.01 42.76 -3.43
C ARG A 51 12.94 42.56 -2.35
N GLU A 52 11.83 43.26 -2.46
CA GLU A 52 10.69 43.20 -1.55
C GLU A 52 9.98 41.84 -1.64
N GLU A 53 9.74 41.33 -2.85
CA GLU A 53 9.16 40.00 -3.07
C GLU A 53 10.06 38.89 -2.52
N LYS A 54 11.37 38.98 -2.73
CA LYS A 54 12.35 38.06 -2.14
C LYS A 54 12.28 38.06 -0.62
N LYS A 55 12.15 39.23 0.01
CA LYS A 55 12.04 39.36 1.47
C LYS A 55 10.78 38.67 1.99
N ILE A 56 9.64 38.90 1.34
CA ILE A 56 8.36 38.26 1.70
C ILE A 56 8.47 36.74 1.51
N TRP A 57 9.02 36.28 0.39
CA TRP A 57 9.21 34.86 0.11
C TRP A 57 10.09 34.18 1.16
N GLN A 58 11.21 34.81 1.56
CA GLN A 58 12.11 34.30 2.61
C GLN A 58 11.42 34.22 3.98
N GLU A 59 10.61 35.21 4.31
CA GLU A 59 9.84 35.22 5.56
C GLU A 59 8.83 34.07 5.60
N GLN A 60 8.07 33.88 4.52
CA GLN A 60 7.12 32.78 4.38
C GLN A 60 7.82 31.40 4.37
N HIS A 61 9.01 31.30 3.79
CA HIS A 61 9.85 30.11 3.86
C HIS A 61 10.26 29.77 5.28
N ARG A 62 10.71 30.78 6.04
CA ARG A 62 11.11 30.61 7.45
C ARG A 62 9.92 30.18 8.30
N GLU A 63 8.75 30.77 8.05
CA GLU A 63 7.49 30.40 8.70
C GLU A 63 7.08 28.95 8.35
N GLY A 64 7.16 28.54 7.08
CA GLY A 64 6.91 27.16 6.65
C GLY A 64 7.82 26.15 7.35
N LYS A 65 9.13 26.44 7.39
CA LYS A 65 10.09 25.61 8.13
C LYS A 65 9.75 25.50 9.61
N LYS A 66 9.34 26.61 10.24
CA LYS A 66 8.91 26.65 11.65
C LYS A 66 7.71 25.76 11.89
N LEU A 67 6.65 25.91 11.10
CA LEU A 67 5.40 25.18 11.29
C LEU A 67 5.56 23.68 11.03
N ILE A 68 6.37 23.28 10.05
CA ILE A 68 6.72 21.87 9.83
C ILE A 68 7.46 21.32 11.05
N TYR A 69 8.44 22.06 11.56
CA TYR A 69 9.20 21.64 12.73
C TYR A 69 8.28 21.48 13.97
N GLU A 70 7.40 22.45 14.23
CA GLU A 70 6.41 22.37 15.31
C GLU A 70 5.43 21.19 15.13
N THR A 71 5.02 20.91 13.89
CA THR A 71 4.19 19.74 13.57
C THR A 71 4.91 18.45 13.95
N LEU A 72 6.20 18.38 13.65
CA LEU A 72 7.00 17.21 13.96
C LEU A 72 7.20 17.02 15.48
N GLU A 73 7.47 18.09 16.22
CA GLU A 73 7.59 18.01 17.69
C GLU A 73 6.29 17.50 18.32
N LYS A 74 5.13 17.95 17.84
CA LYS A 74 3.83 17.42 18.33
C LYS A 74 3.63 15.94 18.05
N LEU A 75 4.02 15.48 16.86
CA LEU A 75 3.98 14.05 16.52
C LEU A 75 4.96 13.24 17.38
N LYS A 76 6.10 13.83 17.72
CA LYS A 76 7.12 13.22 18.58
C LYS A 76 6.62 13.08 20.02
N ASP A 77 6.00 14.12 20.56
CA ASP A 77 5.45 14.12 21.91
C ASP A 77 4.34 13.08 22.04
N PHE A 78 3.43 13.00 21.05
CA PHE A 78 2.41 11.95 20.99
C PHE A 78 3.00 10.53 21.09
N LYS A 79 4.09 10.25 20.36
CA LYS A 79 4.77 8.94 20.43
C LYS A 79 5.45 8.68 21.77
N ARG A 80 6.01 9.72 22.40
CA ARG A 80 6.71 9.61 23.68
C ARG A 80 5.74 9.36 24.84
N GLU A 81 4.64 10.10 24.89
CA GLU A 81 3.59 9.95 25.91
C GLU A 81 3.04 8.53 25.93
N ARG A 82 2.94 7.90 24.76
CA ARG A 82 2.44 6.53 24.60
C ARG A 82 3.55 5.50 24.35
N ALA A 83 4.82 5.78 24.65
CA ALA A 83 5.94 4.96 24.15
C ALA A 83 5.79 3.45 24.41
N ASN A 84 5.36 3.04 25.60
CA ASN A 84 5.20 1.61 25.90
C ASN A 84 4.09 0.98 25.04
N GLU A 85 2.94 1.64 24.90
CA GLU A 85 1.83 1.15 24.07
C GLU A 85 2.16 1.27 22.58
N TYR A 86 2.68 2.41 22.13
CA TYR A 86 2.91 2.74 20.72
C TYR A 86 3.89 1.78 20.05
N PHE A 87 4.96 1.40 20.74
CA PHE A 87 6.02 0.53 20.23
C PHE A 87 5.85 -0.93 20.63
N SER A 88 4.87 -1.25 21.49
CA SER A 88 4.54 -2.63 21.85
C SER A 88 3.90 -3.36 20.69
N ILE A 89 4.37 -4.59 20.47
CA ILE A 89 3.79 -5.54 19.54
C ILE A 89 2.81 -6.51 20.24
N ASP A 90 2.78 -6.51 21.58
CA ASP A 90 1.95 -7.39 22.42
C ASP A 90 0.55 -6.81 22.69
N ASN A 91 0.26 -5.63 22.14
CA ASN A 91 -1.03 -4.99 22.31
C ASN A 91 -2.16 -5.81 21.68
N LEU A 92 -3.35 -5.72 22.29
CA LEU A 92 -4.58 -6.20 21.69
C LEU A 92 -4.93 -5.42 20.42
N ASP A 93 -5.60 -6.06 19.47
CA ASP A 93 -6.03 -5.46 18.20
C ASP A 93 -6.81 -4.15 18.40
N VAL A 94 -7.68 -4.10 19.42
CA VAL A 94 -8.46 -2.91 19.77
C VAL A 94 -7.56 -1.72 20.12
N ILE A 95 -6.52 -1.96 20.92
CA ILE A 95 -5.54 -0.94 21.33
C ILE A 95 -4.75 -0.47 20.10
N ASN A 96 -4.33 -1.39 19.24
CA ASN A 96 -3.60 -1.06 18.01
C ASN A 96 -4.44 -0.20 17.05
N HIS A 97 -5.72 -0.51 16.91
CA HIS A 97 -6.67 0.27 16.14
C HIS A 97 -6.90 1.66 16.73
N GLU A 98 -7.06 1.75 18.06
CA GLU A 98 -7.21 3.02 18.75
C GLU A 98 -6.01 3.94 18.52
N ILE A 99 -4.78 3.43 18.77
CA ILE A 99 -3.54 4.17 18.53
C ILE A 99 -3.46 4.68 17.09
N TYR A 100 -3.73 3.81 16.11
CA TYR A 100 -3.66 4.19 14.70
C TYR A 100 -4.71 5.25 14.33
N ASN A 101 -5.94 5.13 14.84
CA ASN A 101 -7.01 6.09 14.57
C ASN A 101 -6.70 7.46 15.19
N THR A 102 -6.27 7.49 16.47
CA THR A 102 -5.86 8.72 17.14
C THR A 102 -4.69 9.38 16.43
N GLU A 103 -3.68 8.61 16.03
CA GLU A 103 -2.52 9.14 15.30
C GLU A 103 -2.93 9.71 13.93
N THR A 104 -3.81 9.02 13.20
CA THR A 104 -4.31 9.48 11.89
C THR A 104 -5.13 10.77 12.03
N GLN A 105 -5.96 10.87 13.07
CA GLN A 105 -6.72 12.08 13.36
C GLN A 105 -5.78 13.26 13.67
N LEU A 106 -4.81 13.05 14.58
CA LEU A 106 -3.81 14.06 14.93
C LEU A 106 -3.05 14.54 13.67
N GLN A 107 -2.61 13.61 12.82
CA GLN A 107 -1.96 13.96 11.55
C GLN A 107 -2.87 14.83 10.68
N GLY A 108 -4.12 14.42 10.49
CA GLY A 108 -5.10 15.19 9.71
C GLY A 108 -5.27 16.62 10.25
N GLU A 109 -5.41 16.77 11.57
CA GLU A 109 -5.52 18.08 12.22
C GLU A 109 -4.27 18.95 12.02
N LEU A 110 -3.08 18.38 12.23
CA LEU A 110 -1.81 19.09 12.11
C LEU A 110 -1.53 19.52 10.66
N PHE A 111 -1.69 18.63 9.69
CA PHE A 111 -1.47 18.95 8.27
C PHE A 111 -2.51 19.92 7.72
N ASN A 112 -3.77 19.83 8.17
CA ASN A 112 -4.78 20.83 7.83
C ASN A 112 -4.44 22.20 8.40
N LYS A 113 -3.96 22.28 9.66
CA LYS A 113 -3.50 23.53 10.25
C LYS A 113 -2.31 24.11 9.49
N LEU A 114 -1.35 23.27 9.12
CA LEU A 114 -0.17 23.64 8.34
C LEU A 114 -0.56 24.23 6.97
N ARG A 115 -1.47 23.60 6.23
CA ARG A 115 -1.95 24.12 4.94
C ARG A 115 -2.73 25.43 5.09
N ARG A 116 -3.61 25.52 6.09
CA ARG A 116 -4.42 26.72 6.35
C ARG A 116 -3.56 27.95 6.65
N ALA A 117 -2.40 27.78 7.28
CA ALA A 117 -1.48 28.89 7.57
C ALA A 117 -0.98 29.61 6.30
N PHE A 118 -1.01 28.95 5.15
CA PHE A 118 -0.53 29.50 3.88
C PHE A 118 -1.64 29.90 2.90
N VAL A 119 -2.91 29.83 3.31
CA VAL A 119 -4.03 30.31 2.49
C VAL A 119 -3.91 31.83 2.31
N GLY A 120 -3.95 32.29 1.06
CA GLY A 120 -3.78 33.72 0.72
C GLY A 120 -2.35 34.25 0.86
N LYS A 121 -1.37 33.39 1.16
CA LYS A 121 0.06 33.74 1.14
C LYS A 121 0.63 33.53 -0.27
N PRO A 122 1.74 34.22 -0.62
CA PRO A 122 2.43 33.98 -1.89
C PRO A 122 2.72 32.49 -2.09
N TYR A 123 2.36 32.00 -3.28
CA TYR A 123 2.57 30.62 -3.66
C TYR A 123 4.06 30.31 -3.73
N ASP A 124 4.40 29.11 -3.26
CA ASP A 124 5.76 28.67 -3.06
C ASP A 124 5.81 27.17 -3.22
N ARG A 125 6.33 26.76 -4.36
CA ARG A 125 6.32 25.36 -4.79
C ARG A 125 7.32 24.50 -4.00
N GLU A 126 8.41 25.08 -3.50
CA GLU A 126 9.35 24.35 -2.62
C GLU A 126 8.69 24.02 -1.28
N ARG A 127 8.02 25.00 -0.67
CA ARG A 127 7.25 24.79 0.57
C ARG A 127 6.13 23.80 0.36
N GLU A 128 5.31 23.96 -0.67
CA GLU A 128 4.22 23.02 -0.95
C GLU A 128 4.74 21.59 -1.13
N MET A 129 5.81 21.42 -1.90
CA MET A 129 6.42 20.11 -2.12
C MET A 129 7.01 19.51 -0.83
N ALA A 130 7.60 20.34 0.04
CA ALA A 130 8.07 19.90 1.35
C ALA A 130 6.90 19.44 2.23
N ILE A 131 5.81 20.21 2.30
CA ILE A 131 4.60 19.85 3.08
C ILE A 131 4.02 18.53 2.57
N ASN A 132 3.81 18.40 1.26
CA ASN A 132 3.22 17.21 0.65
C ASN A 132 4.11 15.97 0.84
N THR A 133 5.44 16.13 0.69
CA THR A 133 6.37 15.03 0.97
C THR A 133 6.29 14.61 2.43
N PHE A 134 6.31 15.59 3.34
CA PHE A 134 6.34 15.34 4.77
C PHE A 134 5.09 14.58 5.21
N GLU A 135 3.91 14.98 4.74
CA GLU A 135 2.65 14.29 5.00
C GLU A 135 2.64 12.87 4.49
N LEU A 136 3.11 12.64 3.27
CA LEU A 136 3.16 11.30 2.69
C LEU A 136 4.09 10.39 3.48
N GLU A 137 5.26 10.88 3.89
CA GLU A 137 6.23 10.09 4.65
C GLU A 137 5.76 9.82 6.09
N ILE A 138 5.12 10.78 6.75
CA ILE A 138 4.50 10.58 8.08
C ILE A 138 3.32 9.60 8.01
N GLY A 139 2.48 9.69 6.97
CA GLY A 139 1.40 8.73 6.76
C GLY A 139 1.92 7.33 6.39
N GLU A 140 3.00 7.23 5.61
CA GLU A 140 3.71 5.97 5.37
C GLU A 140 4.19 5.36 6.68
N LEU A 141 4.82 6.17 7.52
CA LEU A 141 5.35 5.77 8.80
C LEU A 141 4.28 5.23 9.75
N SER A 142 3.13 5.91 9.90
CA SER A 142 1.99 5.41 10.70
C SER A 142 1.47 4.07 10.22
N ARG A 143 1.29 3.91 8.90
CA ARG A 143 0.81 2.66 8.32
C ARG A 143 1.77 1.52 8.57
N ARG A 144 3.08 1.77 8.48
CA ARG A 144 4.11 0.77 8.79
C ARG A 144 4.08 0.40 10.26
N TRP A 145 3.93 1.38 11.15
CA TRP A 145 3.81 1.15 12.58
C TRP A 145 2.59 0.30 12.95
N LYS A 146 1.44 0.59 12.34
CA LYS A 146 0.24 -0.25 12.49
C LYS A 146 0.54 -1.72 12.14
N LYS A 147 1.15 -1.96 10.97
CA LYS A 147 1.50 -3.32 10.53
C LYS A 147 2.50 -4.01 11.47
N VAL A 148 3.48 -3.27 12.01
CA VAL A 148 4.41 -3.81 13.00
C VAL A 148 3.68 -4.22 14.28
N ARG A 149 2.71 -3.44 14.74
CA ARG A 149 1.90 -3.80 15.92
C ARG A 149 0.99 -5.01 15.70
N GLU A 150 0.60 -5.28 14.46
CA GLU A 150 -0.17 -6.47 14.06
C GLU A 150 0.70 -7.71 13.82
N LEU A 151 2.03 -7.58 13.92
CA LEU A 151 3.00 -8.62 13.54
C LEU A 151 2.87 -9.91 14.36
N PHE A 152 2.56 -9.82 15.65
CA PHE A 152 2.38 -11.00 16.51
C PHE A 152 1.11 -11.78 16.17
N VAL A 153 0.03 -11.08 15.83
CA VAL A 153 -1.21 -11.72 15.37
C VAL A 153 -0.97 -12.44 14.04
N GLU A 154 -0.21 -11.83 13.13
CA GLU A 154 0.22 -12.48 11.90
C GLU A 154 1.12 -13.69 12.16
N HIS A 155 2.07 -13.57 13.09
CA HIS A 155 2.95 -14.67 13.51
C HIS A 155 2.15 -15.87 14.03
N ALA A 156 1.17 -15.63 14.91
CA ALA A 156 0.30 -16.68 15.45
C ALA A 156 -0.51 -17.39 14.35
N LYS A 157 -1.04 -16.63 13.38
CA LYS A 157 -1.76 -17.18 12.22
C LYS A 157 -0.87 -18.06 11.34
N LEU A 158 0.35 -17.58 11.04
CA LEU A 158 1.32 -18.36 10.25
C LEU A 158 1.73 -19.64 10.98
N LYS A 159 1.98 -19.55 12.28
CA LYS A 159 2.30 -20.71 13.10
C LYS A 159 1.18 -21.75 13.08
N ASP A 160 -0.08 -21.33 13.22
CA ASP A 160 -1.24 -22.23 13.13
C ASP A 160 -1.30 -22.94 11.76
N LEU A 161 -1.09 -22.21 10.66
CA LEU A 161 -1.09 -22.79 9.31
C LEU A 161 0.05 -23.81 9.09
N VAL A 162 1.24 -23.54 9.63
CA VAL A 162 2.38 -24.48 9.56
C VAL A 162 2.09 -25.78 10.31
N HIS A 163 1.44 -25.69 11.48
CA HIS A 163 1.12 -26.87 12.30
C HIS A 163 -0.14 -27.61 11.84
N HIS A 164 -1.01 -26.93 11.09
CA HIS A 164 -2.28 -27.45 10.59
C HIS A 164 -2.40 -27.29 9.06
N PRO A 165 -1.61 -28.03 8.26
CA PRO A 165 -1.59 -27.90 6.79
C PRO A 165 -2.95 -28.16 6.13
N GLU A 166 -3.86 -28.88 6.80
CA GLU A 166 -5.23 -29.07 6.36
C GLU A 166 -5.99 -27.75 6.20
N LYS A 167 -5.68 -26.74 7.03
CA LYS A 167 -6.28 -25.39 6.99
C LYS A 167 -5.79 -24.58 5.80
N ILE A 168 -4.61 -24.88 5.27
CA ILE A 168 -4.01 -24.17 4.12
C ILE A 168 -4.92 -24.26 2.88
N ALA A 169 -5.61 -25.38 2.64
CA ALA A 169 -6.52 -25.52 1.49
C ALA A 169 -7.80 -24.68 1.61
N LYS A 170 -8.15 -24.23 2.82
CA LYS A 170 -9.31 -23.37 3.08
C LYS A 170 -8.91 -21.89 3.15
N ALA A 171 -7.61 -21.60 3.22
CA ALA A 171 -7.10 -20.24 3.21
C ALA A 171 -7.08 -19.70 1.78
N SER A 172 -7.62 -18.50 1.57
CA SER A 172 -7.42 -17.77 0.31
C SER A 172 -5.94 -17.43 0.15
N CYS A 173 -5.41 -17.43 -1.08
CA CYS A 173 -4.04 -16.99 -1.39
C CYS A 173 -3.74 -15.60 -0.79
N CYS A 174 -4.76 -14.73 -0.70
CA CYS A 174 -4.66 -13.40 -0.08
C CYS A 174 -4.35 -13.46 1.42
N CYS A 175 -4.75 -14.54 2.12
CA CYS A 175 -4.52 -14.76 3.54
C CYS A 175 -3.09 -15.26 3.85
N LEU A 176 -2.32 -15.60 2.81
CA LEU A 176 -0.94 -16.07 2.91
C LEU A 176 0.10 -14.94 2.77
N GLY A 177 -0.35 -13.70 2.54
CA GLY A 177 0.51 -12.54 2.40
C GLY A 177 1.03 -12.03 3.76
N MET A 178 2.34 -11.83 3.87
CA MET A 178 2.93 -11.10 4.99
C MET A 178 2.71 -9.59 4.85
N HIS A 179 2.30 -8.93 5.92
CA HIS A 179 2.06 -7.48 5.89
C HIS A 179 3.35 -6.68 6.11
N VAL A 180 4.38 -7.30 6.72
CA VAL A 180 5.67 -6.68 7.06
C VAL A 180 6.83 -7.54 6.57
N THR A 181 7.54 -7.08 5.55
CA THR A 181 8.80 -7.69 5.08
C THR A 181 10.02 -7.03 5.72
N LYS A 182 11.22 -7.62 5.58
CA LYS A 182 12.48 -6.96 5.93
C LYS A 182 12.65 -5.58 5.26
N ARG A 183 12.25 -5.47 3.99
CA ARG A 183 12.27 -4.19 3.25
C ARG A 183 11.36 -3.15 3.89
N ASP A 184 10.19 -3.58 4.38
CA ASP A 184 9.25 -2.68 5.05
C ASP A 184 9.80 -2.17 6.37
N LEU A 185 10.49 -3.04 7.11
CA LEU A 185 11.14 -2.70 8.37
C LEU A 185 12.33 -1.76 8.15
N ASP A 186 13.16 -1.99 7.14
CA ASP A 186 14.27 -1.10 6.79
C ASP A 186 13.76 0.31 6.44
N ARG A 187 12.63 0.40 5.73
CA ARG A 187 12.00 1.68 5.41
C ARG A 187 11.39 2.36 6.64
N LEU A 188 10.78 1.61 7.56
CA LEU A 188 10.30 2.15 8.84
C LEU A 188 11.47 2.70 9.67
N ILE A 189 12.57 1.94 9.81
CA ILE A 189 13.77 2.37 10.54
C ILE A 189 14.33 3.65 9.92
N TYR A 190 14.40 3.69 8.59
CA TYR A 190 14.89 4.85 7.86
C TYR A 190 14.04 6.10 8.16
N LEU A 191 12.71 6.00 8.02
CA LEU A 191 11.80 7.13 8.26
C LEU A 191 11.85 7.57 9.73
N GLU A 192 11.93 6.63 10.67
CA GLU A 192 12.05 7.00 12.08
C GLU A 192 13.35 7.71 12.39
N LYS A 193 14.47 7.26 11.84
CA LYS A 193 15.75 7.96 12.04
C LYS A 193 15.78 9.31 11.34
N LYS A 194 15.07 9.43 10.22
CA LYS A 194 14.97 10.68 9.47
C LYS A 194 14.26 11.77 10.29
N TYR A 195 13.23 11.41 11.06
CA TYR A 195 12.36 12.40 11.74
C TYR A 195 12.49 12.41 13.27
N PHE A 196 12.88 11.30 13.90
CA PHE A 196 12.88 11.08 15.35
C PHE A 196 14.21 10.44 15.78
N SER A 197 15.27 11.24 15.82
CA SER A 197 16.63 10.78 16.14
C SER A 197 16.78 10.13 17.53
N ASP A 198 15.82 10.35 18.41
CA ASP A 198 15.73 9.88 19.79
C ASP A 198 14.52 8.96 20.03
N SER A 199 14.00 8.35 18.96
CA SER A 199 12.91 7.38 19.04
C SER A 199 13.30 6.18 19.92
N PRO A 200 12.41 5.69 20.81
CA PRO A 200 12.66 4.49 21.60
C PRO A 200 12.63 3.21 20.76
N LEU A 201 12.35 3.29 19.45
CA LEU A 201 12.31 2.19 18.50
C LEU A 201 13.46 1.19 18.69
N GLU A 202 14.68 1.68 18.92
CA GLU A 202 15.87 0.84 19.05
C GLU A 202 15.75 -0.24 20.13
N LYS A 203 14.99 0.01 21.20
CA LYS A 203 14.69 -0.97 22.26
C LYS A 203 13.82 -2.13 21.76
N TYR A 204 12.99 -1.89 20.75
CA TYR A 204 12.02 -2.84 20.20
C TYR A 204 12.50 -3.48 18.87
N LEU A 205 13.60 -2.98 18.27
CA LEU A 205 14.04 -3.46 16.95
C LEU A 205 14.48 -4.92 16.92
N ALA A 206 15.18 -5.39 17.96
CA ALA A 206 15.64 -6.77 18.02
C ALA A 206 14.47 -7.77 17.97
N PRO A 207 13.45 -7.70 18.86
CA PRO A 207 12.32 -8.62 18.80
C PRO A 207 11.51 -8.48 17.50
N ILE A 208 11.28 -7.26 16.99
CA ILE A 208 10.58 -7.06 15.71
C ILE A 208 11.32 -7.77 14.56
N LYS A 209 12.65 -7.61 14.47
CA LYS A 209 13.46 -8.25 13.42
C LYS A 209 13.41 -9.77 13.49
N GLU A 210 13.44 -10.32 14.70
CA GLU A 210 13.36 -11.76 14.92
C GLU A 210 12.02 -12.30 14.39
N ILE A 211 10.90 -11.69 14.78
CA ILE A 211 9.57 -12.13 14.36
C ILE A 211 9.38 -11.99 12.85
N VAL A 212 9.83 -10.87 12.24
CA VAL A 212 9.80 -10.70 10.78
C VAL A 212 10.57 -11.83 10.09
N SER A 213 11.77 -12.18 10.58
CA SER A 213 12.56 -13.27 10.00
C SER A 213 11.89 -14.63 10.16
N GLN A 214 11.27 -14.90 11.30
CA GLN A 214 10.51 -16.13 11.53
C GLN A 214 9.29 -16.20 10.62
N ASN A 215 8.55 -15.10 10.48
CA ASN A 215 7.39 -15.01 9.59
C ASN A 215 7.79 -15.26 8.13
N GLU A 216 8.89 -14.66 7.64
CA GLU A 216 9.38 -14.88 6.26
C GLU A 216 9.66 -16.37 5.98
N LYS A 217 10.25 -17.08 6.97
CA LYS A 217 10.50 -18.53 6.86
C LYS A 217 9.20 -19.34 6.87
N MET A 218 8.29 -19.05 7.80
CA MET A 218 7.01 -19.75 7.90
C MET A 218 6.14 -19.51 6.67
N GLN A 219 6.13 -18.29 6.14
CA GLN A 219 5.39 -17.96 4.92
C GLN A 219 5.91 -18.77 3.73
N LEU A 220 7.23 -18.88 3.57
CA LEU A 220 7.83 -19.70 2.52
C LEU A 220 7.44 -21.18 2.66
N GLU A 221 7.39 -21.69 3.89
CA GLU A 221 6.99 -23.07 4.16
C GLU A 221 5.51 -23.30 3.84
N VAL A 222 4.62 -22.42 4.29
CA VAL A 222 3.18 -22.47 3.97
C VAL A 222 2.98 -22.41 2.45
N TYR A 223 3.72 -21.55 1.74
CA TYR A 223 3.65 -21.45 0.28
C TYR A 223 4.09 -22.74 -0.42
N LYS A 224 5.17 -23.38 0.04
CA LYS A 224 5.62 -24.68 -0.48
C LYS A 224 4.56 -25.77 -0.27
N GLN A 225 3.97 -25.83 0.91
CA GLN A 225 2.91 -26.81 1.21
C GLN A 225 1.66 -26.58 0.36
N TRP A 226 1.26 -25.31 0.17
CA TRP A 226 0.14 -24.94 -0.69
C TRP A 226 0.38 -25.34 -2.15
N THR A 227 1.54 -24.99 -2.73
CA THR A 227 1.88 -25.33 -4.12
C THR A 227 2.01 -26.83 -4.36
N GLN A 228 2.57 -27.59 -3.42
CA GLN A 228 2.60 -29.06 -3.50
C GLN A 228 1.19 -29.66 -3.53
N ARG A 229 0.28 -29.11 -2.73
CA ARG A 229 -1.10 -29.58 -2.65
C ARG A 229 -1.91 -29.24 -3.91
N GLU A 230 -1.74 -28.04 -4.46
CA GLU A 230 -2.36 -27.69 -5.75
C GLU A 230 -1.87 -28.60 -6.87
N ARG A 231 -0.57 -28.90 -6.94
CA ARG A 231 -0.02 -29.86 -7.92
C ARG A 231 -0.62 -31.25 -7.74
N TYR A 232 -0.68 -31.75 -6.50
CA TYR A 232 -1.31 -33.05 -6.21
C TYR A 232 -2.80 -33.07 -6.61
N GLN A 233 -3.53 -31.98 -6.39
CA GLN A 233 -4.93 -31.86 -6.80
C GLN A 233 -5.10 -31.76 -8.32
N GLN A 234 -4.17 -31.12 -9.04
CA GLN A 234 -4.17 -31.09 -10.50
C GLN A 234 -3.82 -32.45 -11.11
N ASP A 235 -2.85 -33.15 -10.54
CA ASP A 235 -2.39 -34.47 -11.02
C ASP A 235 -3.40 -35.58 -10.71
N ASN A 236 -4.14 -35.47 -9.61
CA ASN A 236 -5.15 -36.44 -9.17
C ASN A 236 -6.60 -35.94 -9.33
N ALA A 237 -6.80 -34.80 -9.99
CA ALA A 237 -8.14 -34.43 -10.42
C ALA A 237 -8.65 -35.58 -11.30
N PRO A 238 -9.87 -36.09 -11.06
CA PRO A 238 -10.44 -37.09 -11.97
C PRO A 238 -10.41 -36.46 -13.35
N ARG A 239 -9.58 -37.03 -14.25
CA ARG A 239 -9.71 -36.78 -15.68
C ARG A 239 -11.08 -37.30 -16.00
N GLU A 240 -12.10 -36.43 -15.99
CA GLU A 240 -13.41 -36.81 -16.48
C GLU A 240 -13.16 -37.44 -17.85
N PRO A 241 -13.52 -38.72 -18.06
CA PRO A 241 -13.53 -39.22 -19.41
C PRO A 241 -14.44 -38.26 -20.18
N LEU A 242 -13.98 -37.81 -21.35
CA LEU A 242 -14.65 -36.89 -22.27
C LEU A 242 -16.05 -37.36 -22.75
N LEU A 243 -16.70 -38.29 -22.04
CA LEU A 243 -18.03 -38.83 -22.27
C LEU A 243 -19.14 -37.76 -22.18
N HIS A 244 -18.97 -36.69 -21.40
CA HIS A 244 -20.00 -35.63 -21.34
C HIS A 244 -19.97 -34.66 -22.53
N LYS A 245 -18.83 -34.51 -23.23
CA LYS A 245 -18.78 -33.69 -24.46
C LYS A 245 -19.23 -34.47 -25.69
N THR A 246 -19.02 -35.78 -25.76
CA THR A 246 -19.57 -36.62 -26.84
C THR A 246 -21.07 -36.85 -26.68
N ASN A 247 -21.61 -37.00 -25.47
CA ASN A 247 -23.06 -37.18 -25.29
C ASN A 247 -23.88 -35.93 -25.60
N ARG A 248 -23.38 -34.72 -25.31
CA ARG A 248 -24.05 -33.48 -25.74
C ARG A 248 -23.99 -33.26 -27.25
N ALA A 249 -22.86 -33.60 -27.89
CA ALA A 249 -22.73 -33.53 -29.34
C ALA A 249 -23.60 -34.57 -30.06
N LEU A 250 -23.79 -35.76 -29.48
CA LEU A 250 -24.71 -36.78 -30.00
C LEU A 250 -26.18 -36.40 -29.78
N GLN A 251 -26.55 -35.86 -28.61
CA GLN A 251 -27.91 -35.38 -28.36
C GLN A 251 -28.30 -34.20 -29.27
N ASN A 252 -27.37 -33.29 -29.54
CA ASN A 252 -27.62 -32.18 -30.47
C ASN A 252 -27.74 -32.67 -31.94
N LYS A 253 -26.94 -33.66 -32.37
CA LYS A 253 -27.09 -34.26 -33.71
C LYS A 253 -28.42 -35.01 -33.89
N VAL A 254 -28.94 -35.67 -32.84
CA VAL A 254 -30.26 -36.34 -32.91
C VAL A 254 -31.41 -35.31 -32.97
N GLN A 255 -31.30 -34.18 -32.26
CA GLN A 255 -32.30 -33.10 -32.37
C GLN A 255 -32.28 -32.38 -33.72
N ASP A 256 -31.10 -32.20 -34.32
CA ASP A 256 -30.99 -31.55 -35.63
C ASP A 256 -31.47 -32.47 -36.78
N ASN A 257 -31.26 -33.78 -36.69
CA ASN A 257 -31.82 -34.73 -37.66
C ASN A 257 -33.36 -34.80 -37.60
N ASN A 258 -33.96 -34.78 -36.40
CA ASN A 258 -35.42 -34.77 -36.25
C ASN A 258 -36.08 -33.46 -36.73
N LYS A 259 -35.37 -32.32 -36.66
CA LYS A 259 -35.83 -31.07 -37.28
C LYS A 259 -35.76 -31.11 -38.81
N THR A 260 -34.79 -31.83 -39.37
CA THR A 260 -34.59 -31.89 -40.83
C THR A 260 -35.62 -32.81 -41.51
N GLU A 261 -36.08 -33.87 -40.82
CA GLU A 261 -37.19 -34.71 -41.31
C GLU A 261 -38.56 -34.00 -41.20
N GLY A 262 -38.81 -33.26 -40.12
CA GLY A 262 -40.05 -32.47 -39.96
C GLY A 262 -40.18 -31.26 -40.90
N ILE A 263 -39.08 -30.79 -41.49
CA ILE A 263 -39.09 -29.70 -42.49
C ILE A 263 -39.33 -30.25 -43.91
N LYS A 264 -38.91 -31.49 -44.22
CA LYS A 264 -39.22 -32.13 -45.51
C LYS A 264 -40.68 -32.55 -45.66
N GLU A 265 -41.36 -32.92 -44.57
CA GLU A 265 -42.80 -33.24 -44.61
C GLU A 265 -43.72 -32.00 -44.75
N ARG A 266 -43.24 -30.79 -44.39
CA ARG A 266 -44.01 -29.55 -44.54
C ARG A 266 -43.78 -28.80 -45.84
N SER A 267 -42.74 -29.15 -46.60
CA SER A 267 -42.49 -28.63 -47.96
C SER A 267 -43.16 -29.46 -49.08
N GLY A 268 -43.74 -30.62 -48.78
CA GLY A 268 -44.50 -31.44 -49.74
C GLY A 268 -46.01 -31.19 -49.79
N ALA A 269 -46.57 -30.35 -48.90
CA ALA A 269 -48.01 -30.14 -48.78
C ALA A 269 -48.48 -28.73 -49.20
N ARG A 270 -47.66 -28.00 -49.99
CA ARG A 270 -47.97 -26.64 -50.46
C ARG A 270 -47.85 -26.42 -51.97
N GLU A 271 -47.78 -27.50 -52.76
CA GLU A 271 -47.84 -27.48 -54.23
C GLU A 271 -49.08 -28.14 -54.86
N GLU A 272 -50.03 -28.66 -54.06
CA GLU A 272 -51.32 -29.15 -54.58
C GLU A 272 -52.49 -28.32 -53.99
N LYS A 273 -52.70 -27.12 -54.54
CA LYS A 273 -54.03 -26.44 -54.60
C LYS A 273 -53.88 -25.10 -55.32
N LEU A 274 -53.51 -25.16 -56.60
CA LEU A 274 -53.59 -24.02 -57.52
C LEU A 274 -53.92 -24.52 -58.94
N ILE A 275 -54.96 -25.34 -59.08
CA ILE A 275 -55.65 -25.60 -60.36
C ILE A 275 -57.15 -25.75 -60.07
N SER A 276 -57.97 -25.09 -60.91
CA SER A 276 -59.44 -25.07 -60.96
C SER A 276 -60.10 -23.97 -60.12
N VAL A 277 -60.36 -22.80 -60.73
CA VAL A 277 -61.67 -22.48 -61.36
C VAL A 277 -61.47 -21.30 -62.33
N ARG A 278 -61.57 -21.60 -63.63
CA ARG A 278 -61.97 -20.66 -64.69
C ARG A 278 -62.88 -21.45 -65.63
N GLY A 279 -64.12 -21.02 -65.73
CA GLY A 279 -65.22 -21.62 -66.49
C GLY A 279 -66.52 -20.96 -66.05
#